data_AF-A0A822DLB6-F1
#
_entry.id   AF-A0A822DLB6-F1
#
_cell.length_a   1.000
_cell.length_b   1.000
_cell.length_c   1.000
_cell.angle_alpha   90.00
_cell.angle_beta   90.00
_cell.angle_gamma   90.00
#
_symmetry.space_group_name_H-M   'P 1'
#
loop_
_entity.id
_entity.type
_entity.pdbx_description
1 polymer ?
#
loop_
_entity_poly.entity_id
_entity_poly.type
_entity_poly.pdbx_seq_one_letter_code
_entity_poly.pdbx_strand_id
1 'polypeptide(L)'
;GSFTMNVDLTSLLGATWYAVYASVTSNVNTVGLYSTIGYFRTLPRQPEPILNLRGTGLSSSSIKLMWQTPSKTNGEIAIYLIYYAPIEDRLPIDNIKLL
;
A
#
# COMPACT_ATOMS: atom_id res chain seq x y z
N GLY A 1 11.57 17.62 -37.28
CA GLY A 1 12.10 17.46 -35.92
C GLY A 1 11.18 16.53 -35.14
N SER A 2 11.72 15.81 -34.16
CA SER A 2 10.94 14.99 -33.22
C SER A 2 10.74 15.75 -31.92
N PHE A 3 9.57 15.64 -31.31
CA PHE A 3 9.28 16.19 -29.98
C PHE A 3 9.09 15.04 -28.98
N THR A 4 9.63 15.19 -27.78
CA THR A 4 9.54 14.19 -26.71
C THR A 4 9.05 14.88 -25.44
N MET A 5 8.09 14.27 -24.75
CA MET A 5 7.59 14.72 -23.45
C MET A 5 7.56 13.53 -22.49
N ASN A 6 8.05 13.75 -21.27
CA ASN A 6 7.97 12.80 -20.17
C ASN A 6 6.99 13.31 -19.12
N VAL A 7 6.25 12.40 -18.48
CA VAL A 7 5.28 12.70 -17.44
C VAL A 7 5.48 11.72 -16.30
N ASP A 8 5.64 12.24 -15.08
CA ASP A 8 5.70 11.42 -13.88
C ASP A 8 4.29 11.20 -13.33
N LEU A 9 3.90 9.93 -13.22
CA LEU A 9 2.61 9.54 -12.66
C LEU A 9 2.74 9.43 -11.13
N THR A 10 1.99 10.26 -10.41
CA THR A 10 1.97 10.28 -8.93
C THR A 10 0.71 9.63 -8.37
N SER A 11 0.71 9.33 -7.07
CA SER A 11 -0.47 8.80 -6.33
C SER A 11 -1.04 7.47 -6.83
N LEU A 12 -0.23 6.64 -7.49
CA LEU A 12 -0.62 5.29 -7.90
C LEU A 12 -0.71 4.33 -6.69
N LEU A 13 -1.61 3.35 -6.79
CA LEU A 13 -1.71 2.26 -5.82
C LEU A 13 -0.54 1.29 -5.97
N GLY A 14 -0.13 0.64 -4.87
CA GLY A 14 0.95 -0.36 -4.89
C GLY A 14 0.51 -1.66 -5.54
N ALA A 15 1.45 -2.37 -6.17
CA ALA A 15 1.25 -3.69 -6.80
C ALA A 15 0.06 -3.78 -7.77
N THR A 16 -0.33 -2.67 -8.40
CA THR A 16 -1.54 -2.53 -9.21
C THR A 16 -1.18 -2.35 -10.68
N TRP A 17 -1.95 -2.98 -11.57
CA TRP A 17 -1.80 -2.82 -13.01
C TRP A 17 -2.47 -1.54 -13.49
N TYR A 18 -1.74 -0.78 -14.30
CA TYR A 18 -2.24 0.41 -14.98
C TYR A 18 -2.07 0.26 -16.49
N ALA A 19 -3.03 0.81 -17.22
CA ALA A 19 -3.01 0.96 -18.67
C ALA A 19 -2.95 2.45 -18.99
N VAL A 20 -1.99 2.85 -19.82
CA VAL A 20 -1.76 4.25 -20.18
C VAL A 20 -1.65 4.40 -21.70
N TYR A 21 -2.17 5.51 -22.21
CA TYR A 21 -1.96 5.93 -23.58
C TYR A 21 -1.79 7.45 -23.60
N ALA A 22 -1.07 7.95 -24.58
CA ALA A 22 -0.95 9.37 -24.84
C ALA A 22 -1.81 9.75 -26.05
N SER A 23 -2.34 10.96 -26.05
CA SER A 23 -3.00 11.54 -27.22
C SER A 23 -2.42 12.91 -27.51
N VAL A 24 -2.15 13.20 -28.78
CA VAL A 24 -1.68 14.52 -29.22
C VAL A 24 -2.76 15.17 -30.07
N THR A 25 -3.15 16.39 -29.70
CA THR A 25 -4.10 17.21 -30.45
C THR A 25 -3.44 18.51 -30.92
N SER A 26 -3.91 19.05 -32.03
CA SER A 26 -3.48 20.36 -32.53
C SER A 26 -4.48 21.46 -32.12
N ASN A 27 -4.13 22.71 -32.38
CA ASN A 27 -5.02 23.86 -32.17
C ASN A 27 -6.26 23.87 -33.08
N VAL A 28 -6.32 23.00 -34.08
CA VAL A 28 -7.51 22.77 -34.91
C VAL A 28 -8.21 21.54 -34.33
N ASN A 29 -9.53 21.59 -34.09
CA ASN A 29 -10.39 20.54 -33.51
C ASN A 29 -10.40 19.20 -34.28
N THR A 30 -9.23 18.62 -34.47
CA THR A 30 -8.97 17.34 -35.10
C THR A 30 -8.90 16.31 -34.00
N VAL A 31 -9.52 15.14 -34.22
CA VAL A 31 -9.43 14.00 -33.32
C VAL A 31 -7.94 13.67 -33.16
N GLY A 32 -7.44 13.75 -31.93
CA GLY A 32 -6.01 13.58 -31.64
C GLY A 32 -5.50 12.19 -32.03
N LEU A 33 -4.21 12.11 -32.38
CA LEU A 33 -3.54 10.82 -32.59
C LEU A 33 -3.30 10.16 -31.24
N TYR A 34 -3.71 8.90 -31.11
CA TYR A 34 -3.49 8.09 -29.91
C TYR A 34 -2.24 7.22 -30.07
N SER A 35 -1.48 7.07 -28.99
CA SER A 35 -0.44 6.04 -28.92
C SER A 35 -1.08 4.65 -28.75
N THR A 36 -0.26 3.61 -28.91
CA THR A 36 -0.60 2.28 -28.37
C THR A 36 -0.75 2.35 -26.86
N ILE A 37 -1.58 1.46 -26.29
CA ILE A 37 -1.72 1.31 -24.84
C ILE A 37 -0.49 0.59 -24.29
N GLY A 38 0.18 1.22 -23.33
CA GLY A 38 1.22 0.60 -22.52
C GLY A 38 0.63 0.07 -21.21
N TYR A 39 1.10 -1.09 -20.77
CA TYR A 39 0.76 -1.68 -19.49
C TYR A 39 1.98 -1.72 -18.60
N PHE A 40 1.80 -1.35 -17.34
CA PHE A 40 2.82 -1.55 -16.32
C PHE A 40 2.19 -1.87 -14.98
N ARG A 41 2.96 -2.53 -14.13
CA ARG A 41 2.59 -2.81 -12.75
C ARG A 41 3.44 -1.96 -11.83
N THR A 42 2.80 -1.29 -10.88
CA THR A 42 3.53 -0.55 -9.85
C THR A 42 4.24 -1.50 -8.89
N LEU A 43 5.30 -0.99 -8.26
CA LEU A 43 5.99 -1.74 -7.21
C LEU A 43 5.07 -1.95 -6.00
N PRO A 44 5.27 -3.04 -5.23
CA PRO A 44 4.63 -3.20 -3.94
C PRO A 44 4.92 -2.03 -3.01
N ARG A 45 3.97 -1.72 -2.13
CA ARG A 45 4.13 -0.74 -1.06
C ARG A 45 3.80 -1.37 0.29
N GLN A 46 4.02 -0.61 1.36
CA GLN A 46 3.65 -1.04 2.70
C GLN A 46 2.16 -1.42 2.74
N PRO A 47 1.81 -2.62 3.24
CA PRO A 47 0.43 -2.97 3.50
C PRO A 47 -0.20 -1.99 4.48
N GLU A 48 -1.51 -1.81 4.41
CA GLU A 48 -2.25 -1.13 5.48
C GLU A 48 -2.17 -1.95 6.79
N PRO A 49 -2.50 -1.35 7.95
CA PRO A 49 -2.57 -2.09 9.21
C PRO A 49 -3.51 -3.29 9.15
N ILE A 50 -3.19 -4.33 9.93
CA ILE A 50 -4.08 -5.47 10.13
C ILE A 50 -5.38 -5.02 10.82
N LEU A 51 -6.43 -5.80 10.63
CA LEU A 51 -7.75 -5.50 11.19
C LEU A 51 -8.10 -6.48 12.30
N ASN A 52 -8.92 -6.04 13.26
CA ASN A 52 -9.54 -6.91 14.27
C ASN A 52 -8.55 -7.82 15.05
N LEU A 53 -7.41 -7.28 15.48
CA LEU A 53 -6.46 -8.00 16.35
C LEU A 53 -7.10 -8.32 17.70
N ARG A 54 -7.15 -9.61 18.05
CA ARG A 54 -7.68 -10.12 19.32
C ARG A 54 -6.71 -11.14 19.91
N GLY A 55 -6.54 -11.08 21.23
CA GLY A 55 -5.77 -12.05 22.01
C GLY A 55 -6.66 -12.78 23.01
N THR A 56 -6.58 -14.11 23.08
CA THR A 56 -7.25 -14.92 24.11
C THR A 56 -6.25 -15.78 24.86
N GLY A 57 -6.29 -15.76 26.19
CA GLY A 57 -5.47 -16.64 27.01
C GLY A 57 -5.88 -18.10 26.81
N LEU A 58 -4.92 -18.96 26.49
CA LEU A 58 -5.14 -20.40 26.39
C LEU A 58 -4.66 -21.15 27.64
N SER A 59 -3.63 -20.62 28.33
CA SER A 59 -3.08 -21.17 29.57
C SER A 59 -2.33 -20.07 30.34
N SER A 60 -1.69 -20.43 31.46
CA SER A 60 -0.81 -19.54 32.23
C SER A 60 0.41 -19.03 31.45
N SER A 61 0.77 -19.64 30.32
CA SER A 61 1.97 -19.31 29.53
C SER A 61 1.72 -19.17 28.03
N SER A 62 0.47 -19.17 27.57
CA SER A 62 0.16 -19.14 26.14
C SER A 62 -1.05 -18.27 25.81
N ILE A 63 -0.92 -17.46 24.76
CA ILE A 63 -1.97 -16.60 24.21
C ILE A 63 -2.20 -16.97 22.75
N LYS A 64 -3.47 -17.08 22.34
CA LYS A 64 -3.86 -17.17 20.93
C LYS A 64 -4.10 -15.78 20.38
N LEU A 65 -3.44 -15.44 19.27
CA LEU A 65 -3.68 -14.21 18.53
C LEU A 65 -4.50 -14.52 17.27
N MET A 66 -5.48 -13.67 16.98
CA MET A 66 -6.30 -13.73 15.77
C MET A 66 -6.45 -12.33 15.19
N TRP A 67 -6.27 -12.19 13.88
CA TRP A 67 -6.44 -10.93 13.17
C TRP A 67 -6.94 -11.20 11.74
N GLN A 68 -7.36 -10.14 11.06
CA GLN A 68 -7.75 -10.15 9.66
C GLN A 68 -6.68 -9.47 8.81
N THR A 69 -6.59 -9.87 7.55
CA THR A 69 -5.71 -9.24 6.56
C THR A 69 -6.05 -7.75 6.42
N PRO A 70 -5.06 -6.90 6.11
CA PRO A 70 -5.30 -5.51 5.75
C PRO A 70 -6.32 -5.36 4.61
N SER A 71 -7.07 -4.26 4.62
CA SER A 71 -7.98 -3.90 3.52
C SER A 71 -7.25 -3.72 2.20
N LYS A 72 -6.04 -3.15 2.24
CA LYS A 72 -5.14 -3.06 1.10
C LYS A 72 -3.77 -3.60 1.47
N THR A 73 -3.40 -4.70 0.84
CA THR A 73 -2.10 -5.31 1.03
C THR A 73 -0.99 -4.60 0.25
N ASN A 74 -1.36 -3.81 -0.77
CA ASN A 74 -0.44 -3.11 -1.67
C ASN A 74 0.67 -4.00 -2.25
N GLY A 75 0.41 -5.31 -2.33
CA GLY A 75 1.41 -6.34 -2.60
C GLY A 75 1.03 -7.67 -1.98
N GLU A 76 1.87 -8.67 -2.16
CA GLU A 76 1.74 -9.95 -1.45
C GLU A 76 2.28 -9.79 -0.02
N ILE A 77 1.56 -10.34 0.97
CA ILE A 77 2.02 -10.33 2.36
C ILE A 77 2.97 -11.51 2.57
N ALA A 78 4.27 -11.23 2.69
CA ALA A 78 5.27 -12.26 2.92
C ALA A 78 5.33 -12.73 4.39
N ILE A 79 5.30 -11.80 5.36
CA ILE A 79 5.49 -12.08 6.79
C ILE A 79 4.68 -11.12 7.68
N TYR A 80 4.38 -11.58 8.90
CA TYR A 80 3.90 -10.74 10.00
C TYR A 80 4.93 -10.75 11.14
N LEU A 81 5.29 -9.57 11.65
CA LEU A 81 6.17 -9.43 12.82
C LEU A 81 5.32 -9.13 14.06
N ILE A 82 5.48 -9.94 15.11
CA ILE A 82 4.68 -9.85 16.33
C ILE A 82 5.62 -9.51 17.50
N TYR A 83 5.29 -8.45 18.23
CA TYR A 83 6.00 -8.01 19.42
C TYR A 83 5.10 -8.14 20.65
N TYR A 84 5.55 -8.86 21.67
CA TYR A 84 4.88 -9.00 22.96
C TYR A 84 5.84 -8.62 24.08
N ALA A 85 5.29 -8.06 25.16
CA ALA A 85 6.01 -7.73 26.38
C ALA A 85 5.04 -7.79 27.57
N PRO A 86 5.52 -8.05 28.80
CA PRO A 86 4.78 -7.81 30.03
C PRO A 86 4.19 -6.40 30.06
N ILE A 87 3.05 -6.21 30.74
CA ILE A 87 2.39 -4.90 30.82
C ILE A 87 3.26 -3.92 31.61
N GLU A 88 3.94 -4.44 32.63
CA GLU A 88 4.85 -3.71 33.51
C GLU A 88 6.00 -3.06 32.72
N ASP A 89 6.44 -3.70 31.63
CA ASP A 89 7.51 -3.19 30.76
C ASP A 89 7.01 -2.16 29.71
N ARG A 90 5.68 -2.02 29.55
CA ARG A 90 5.05 -1.11 28.56
C ARG A 90 4.59 0.23 29.13
N LEU A 91 4.77 0.47 30.43
CA LEU A 91 4.40 1.74 31.06
C LEU A 91 5.63 2.63 31.32
N PRO A 92 6.02 3.51 30.39
CA PRO A 92 6.60 4.79 30.78
C PRO A 92 5.49 5.64 31.41
N ILE A 93 5.78 6.25 32.56
CA ILE A 93 5.04 7.40 33.08
C ILE A 93 5.19 8.53 32.04
N ASP A 94 4.39 8.54 30.97
CA ASP A 94 4.05 9.68 30.08
C ASP A 94 3.59 9.19 28.69
N ASN A 95 2.32 8.79 28.62
CA ASN A 95 1.65 8.34 27.39
C ASN A 95 1.18 9.52 26.50
N ILE A 96 2.08 10.41 26.05
CA ILE A 96 1.73 11.50 25.10
C ILE A 96 2.54 11.45 23.78
N LYS A 97 3.52 10.56 23.61
CA LYS A 97 4.40 10.57 22.42
C LYS A 97 4.22 9.42 21.41
N LEU A 98 3.13 8.67 21.49
CA LEU A 98 2.83 7.56 20.56
C LEU A 98 1.56 7.76 19.72
N LEU A 99 1.08 9.01 19.62
CA LEU A 99 0.08 9.45 18.64
C LEU A 99 0.73 10.41 17.65
#